data_AF-A0A177G244-F1
#
_entry.id   AF-A0A177G244-F1
#
_cell.length_a   1.000
_cell.length_b   1.000
_cell.length_c   1.000
_cell.angle_alpha   90.00
_cell.angle_beta   90.00
_cell.angle_gamma   90.00
#
_symmetry.space_group_name_H-M   'P 1'
#
loop_
_entity.id
_entity.type
_entity.pdbx_description
1 polymer ?
#
loop_
_entity_poly.entity_id
_entity_poly.type
_entity_poly.pdbx_seq_one_letter_code
_entity_poly.pdbx_strand_id
1 'polypeptide(L)'
;MSSQSAADQLNQQVEDAVKNGAKAHRVGPTPPNKGAFVQTTILTDLTRDNPAFHQEFFGPVALFFTVKDEKEAIELANDTPYGLGGSVFTQDTKRGVEVAKQIYTGMVYINHPTWTRPDLPFGGVKRSGYGRELAMLGIEEFVNKKLINVVPIDAPA
;
A
#
# COMPACT_ATOMS: atom_id res chain seq x y z
N MET A 1 14.17 -13.54 1.36
CA MET A 1 13.40 -13.10 2.55
C MET A 1 14.35 -12.85 3.71
N SER A 2 13.95 -12.07 4.71
CA SER A 2 14.80 -11.70 5.87
C SER A 2 15.10 -12.85 6.83
N SER A 3 14.25 -13.89 6.86
CA SER A 3 14.44 -15.11 7.65
C SER A 3 13.81 -16.32 6.97
N GLN A 4 14.18 -17.53 7.41
CA GLN A 4 13.53 -18.77 6.95
C GLN A 4 12.04 -18.79 7.30
N SER A 5 11.68 -18.38 8.52
CA SER A 5 10.26 -18.30 8.93
C SER A 5 9.43 -17.37 8.05
N ALA A 6 9.99 -16.23 7.62
CA ALA A 6 9.32 -15.32 6.70
C ALA A 6 9.16 -15.94 5.30
N ALA A 7 10.13 -16.74 4.85
CA ALA A 7 10.00 -17.50 3.60
C ALA A 7 8.93 -18.59 3.68
N ASP A 8 8.90 -19.35 4.78
CA ASP A 8 7.95 -20.44 5.00
C ASP A 8 6.51 -19.89 5.11
N GLN A 9 6.30 -18.82 5.88
CA GLN A 9 5.01 -18.14 5.99
C GLN A 9 4.54 -17.62 4.63
N LEU A 10 5.42 -17.00 3.85
CA LEU A 10 5.07 -16.48 2.53
C LEU A 10 4.70 -17.61 1.55
N ASN A 11 5.45 -18.71 1.55
CA ASN A 11 5.10 -19.89 0.76
C ASN A 11 3.73 -20.44 1.15
N GLN A 12 3.41 -20.48 2.46
CA GLN A 12 2.10 -20.90 2.95
C GLN A 12 0.97 -19.99 2.44
N GLN A 13 1.16 -18.66 2.48
CA GLN A 13 0.16 -17.71 1.95
C GLN A 13 -0.10 -17.95 0.46
N VAL A 14 0.94 -18.20 -0.34
CA VAL A 14 0.81 -18.52 -1.77
C VAL A 14 0.08 -19.85 -1.98
N GLU A 15 0.43 -20.89 -1.23
CA GLU A 15 -0.25 -22.18 -1.30
C GLU A 15 -1.74 -22.08 -0.95
N ASP A 16 -2.07 -21.32 0.09
CA ASP A 16 -3.45 -21.14 0.52
C ASP A 16 -4.26 -20.31 -0.48
N ALA A 17 -3.63 -19.32 -1.13
CA ALA A 17 -4.24 -18.61 -2.25
C ALA A 17 -4.60 -19.57 -3.38
N VAL A 18 -3.67 -20.47 -3.76
CA VAL A 18 -3.88 -21.44 -4.85
C VAL A 18 -4.94 -22.48 -4.49
N LYS A 19 -4.94 -23.00 -3.26
CA LYS A 19 -5.97 -23.91 -2.75
C LYS A 19 -7.37 -23.31 -2.83
N ASN A 20 -7.48 -21.98 -2.75
CA ASN A 20 -8.73 -21.22 -2.84
C ASN A 20 -8.97 -20.61 -4.23
N GLY A 21 -8.39 -21.21 -5.29
CA GLY A 21 -8.73 -20.92 -6.68
C GLY A 21 -7.87 -19.87 -7.38
N ALA A 22 -6.92 -19.23 -6.69
CA ALA A 22 -5.97 -18.35 -7.37
C ALA A 22 -5.02 -19.16 -8.27
N LYS A 23 -4.57 -18.54 -9.36
CA LYS A 23 -3.56 -19.12 -10.25
C LYS A 23 -2.20 -18.48 -9.98
N ALA A 24 -1.21 -19.30 -9.67
CA ALA A 24 0.17 -18.86 -9.43
C ALA A 24 1.04 -18.97 -10.69
N HIS A 25 1.54 -17.84 -11.17
CA HIS A 25 2.52 -17.76 -12.26
C HIS A 25 3.92 -17.54 -11.67
N ARG A 26 4.77 -18.56 -11.78
CA ARG A 26 6.16 -18.51 -11.30
C ARG A 26 7.02 -17.76 -12.32
N VAL A 27 7.64 -16.67 -11.90
CA VAL A 27 8.42 -15.77 -12.77
C VAL A 27 9.92 -15.95 -12.54
N GLY A 28 10.65 -16.19 -13.62
CA GLY A 28 12.11 -16.35 -13.59
C GLY A 28 12.58 -17.75 -13.18
N PRO A 29 13.90 -17.93 -12.97
CA PRO A 29 14.49 -19.22 -12.60
C PRO A 29 14.00 -19.71 -11.24
N THR A 30 13.98 -21.03 -11.06
CA THR A 30 13.68 -21.66 -9.76
C THR A 30 14.70 -21.19 -8.71
N PRO A 31 14.25 -20.71 -7.53
CA PRO A 31 15.15 -20.27 -6.48
C PRO A 31 15.98 -21.43 -5.91
N PRO A 32 17.15 -21.15 -5.31
CA PRO A 32 17.93 -22.15 -4.59
C PRO A 32 17.11 -22.81 -3.48
N ASN A 33 17.36 -24.09 -3.23
CA ASN A 33 16.70 -24.86 -2.17
C ASN A 33 17.32 -24.65 -0.77
N LYS A 34 18.41 -23.87 -0.67
CA LYS A 34 19.09 -23.56 0.58
C LYS A 34 19.10 -22.06 0.84
N GLY A 35 18.60 -21.68 2.00
CA GLY A 35 18.41 -20.28 2.41
C GLY A 35 16.97 -19.80 2.20
N ALA A 36 16.68 -18.60 2.69
CA ALA A 36 15.33 -18.03 2.69
C ALA A 36 14.94 -17.42 1.32
N PHE A 37 15.07 -18.19 0.25
CA PHE A 37 14.67 -17.80 -1.10
C PHE A 37 13.22 -18.19 -1.35
N VAL A 38 12.48 -17.31 -2.04
CA VAL A 38 11.08 -17.52 -2.42
C VAL A 38 10.94 -17.24 -3.91
N GLN A 39 10.14 -18.06 -4.59
CA GLN A 39 9.87 -17.92 -6.01
C GLN A 39 9.06 -16.63 -6.26
N THR A 40 9.57 -15.73 -7.11
CA THR A 40 8.79 -14.58 -7.57
C THR A 40 7.51 -15.07 -8.24
N THR A 41 6.36 -14.61 -7.76
CA THR A 41 5.06 -15.16 -8.14
C THR A 41 4.07 -14.04 -8.45
N ILE A 42 3.32 -14.19 -9.55
CA ILE A 42 2.14 -13.37 -9.83
C ILE A 42 0.91 -14.24 -9.59
N LEU A 43 0.00 -13.78 -8.74
CA LEU A 43 -1.30 -14.43 -8.51
C LEU A 43 -2.36 -13.76 -9.39
N THR A 44 -3.08 -14.55 -10.18
CA THR A 44 -4.25 -14.11 -10.98
C THR A 44 -5.50 -14.87 -10.54
N ASP A 45 -6.65 -14.51 -11.11
CA ASP A 45 -7.94 -15.20 -10.92
C ASP A 45 -8.40 -15.22 -9.45
N LEU A 46 -8.06 -14.17 -8.69
CA LEU A 46 -8.46 -14.02 -7.30
C LEU A 46 -9.90 -13.51 -7.21
N THR A 47 -10.76 -14.26 -6.53
CA THR A 47 -12.08 -13.79 -6.07
C THR A 47 -11.92 -13.04 -4.74
N ARG A 48 -12.93 -12.24 -4.36
CA ARG A 48 -12.94 -11.52 -3.08
C ARG A 48 -12.89 -12.44 -1.86
N ASP A 49 -13.40 -13.68 -1.98
CA ASP A 49 -13.36 -14.68 -0.92
C ASP A 49 -12.00 -15.38 -0.79
N ASN A 50 -11.08 -15.15 -1.73
CA ASN A 50 -9.74 -15.73 -1.64
C ASN A 50 -8.96 -15.08 -0.47
N PRO A 51 -8.33 -15.86 0.42
CA PRO A 51 -7.63 -15.30 1.58
C PRO A 51 -6.52 -14.32 1.20
N ALA A 52 -5.93 -14.44 0.01
CA ALA A 52 -4.91 -13.51 -0.48
C ALA A 52 -5.43 -12.11 -0.80
N PHE A 53 -6.74 -11.96 -1.07
CA PHE A 53 -7.30 -10.73 -1.65
C PHE A 53 -7.05 -9.48 -0.78
N HIS A 54 -7.09 -9.62 0.54
CA HIS A 54 -6.84 -8.51 1.48
C HIS A 54 -5.55 -8.68 2.30
N GLN A 55 -4.69 -9.65 1.95
CA GLN A 55 -3.46 -9.91 2.71
C GLN A 55 -2.26 -9.15 2.16
N GLU A 56 -1.37 -8.78 3.07
CA GLU A 56 -0.03 -8.31 2.74
C GLU A 56 0.95 -9.50 2.75
N PHE A 57 1.72 -9.65 1.66
CA PHE A 57 2.65 -10.78 1.46
C PHE A 57 4.09 -10.45 1.89
N PHE A 58 4.46 -9.17 1.95
CA PHE A 58 5.78 -8.70 2.39
C PHE A 58 6.99 -9.38 1.71
N GLY A 59 6.81 -9.85 0.47
CA GLY A 59 7.83 -10.53 -0.32
C GLY A 59 7.51 -10.49 -1.82
N PRO A 60 8.21 -11.27 -2.65
CA PRO A 60 8.14 -11.17 -4.11
C PRO A 60 6.88 -11.80 -4.71
N VAL A 61 5.70 -11.42 -4.21
CA VAL A 61 4.39 -11.87 -4.68
C VAL A 61 3.55 -10.65 -5.06
N ALA A 62 3.06 -10.63 -6.29
CA ALA A 62 2.15 -9.58 -6.78
C ALA A 62 0.77 -10.18 -7.05
N LEU A 63 -0.28 -9.46 -6.65
CA LEU A 63 -1.65 -9.76 -7.06
C LEU A 63 -1.95 -9.00 -8.34
N PHE A 64 -2.52 -9.67 -9.34
CA PHE A 64 -2.86 -9.07 -10.62
C PHE A 64 -4.35 -9.20 -10.89
N PHE A 65 -4.99 -8.05 -11.07
CA PHE A 65 -6.42 -7.93 -11.31
C PHE A 65 -6.66 -7.22 -12.64
N THR A 66 -7.74 -7.61 -13.31
CA THR A 66 -8.23 -6.94 -14.51
C THR A 66 -9.60 -6.36 -14.21
N VAL A 67 -9.82 -5.12 -14.62
CA VAL A 67 -11.05 -4.36 -14.39
C VAL A 67 -11.49 -3.77 -15.72
N LYS A 68 -12.80 -3.59 -15.92
CA LYS A 68 -13.35 -3.18 -17.21
C LYS A 68 -13.18 -1.68 -17.48
N ASP A 69 -13.13 -0.88 -16.41
CA ASP A 69 -13.12 0.56 -16.48
C ASP A 69 -12.44 1.20 -15.26
N GLU A 70 -12.30 2.52 -15.31
CA GLU A 70 -11.68 3.32 -14.26
C GLU A 70 -12.45 3.30 -12.94
N LYS A 71 -13.79 3.26 -13.00
CA LYS A 71 -14.61 3.26 -11.79
C LYS A 71 -14.37 1.97 -11.00
N GLU A 72 -14.37 0.83 -11.69
CA GLU A 72 -14.07 -0.46 -11.07
C GLU A 72 -12.61 -0.53 -10.58
N ALA A 73 -11.66 0.11 -11.28
CA ALA A 73 -10.28 0.23 -10.80
C ALA A 73 -10.17 0.99 -9.47
N ILE A 74 -10.90 2.10 -9.34
CA ILE A 74 -10.94 2.91 -8.10
C ILE A 74 -11.63 2.14 -6.97
N GLU A 75 -12.75 1.48 -7.27
CA GLU A 75 -13.46 0.63 -6.30
C GLU A 75 -12.55 -0.49 -5.79
N LEU A 76 -11.85 -1.19 -6.69
CA LEU A 76 -10.89 -2.24 -6.33
C LEU A 76 -9.70 -1.71 -5.53
N ALA A 77 -9.11 -0.58 -5.95
CA ALA A 77 -7.98 0.03 -5.24
C ALA A 77 -8.35 0.47 -3.80
N ASN A 78 -9.62 0.80 -3.58
CA ASN A 78 -10.13 1.16 -2.26
C ASN A 78 -10.62 -0.04 -1.43
N ASP A 79 -10.87 -1.19 -2.06
CA ASP A 79 -11.33 -2.45 -1.44
C ASP A 79 -10.18 -3.18 -0.72
N THR A 80 -9.61 -2.46 0.24
CA THR A 80 -8.55 -2.94 1.09
C THR A 80 -8.67 -2.25 2.45
N PRO A 81 -8.39 -2.97 3.55
CA PRO A 81 -8.38 -2.36 4.87
C PRO A 81 -7.16 -1.44 5.09
N TYR A 82 -6.22 -1.41 4.14
CA TYR A 82 -5.00 -0.61 4.18
C TYR A 82 -5.10 0.64 3.30
N GLY A 83 -4.18 1.59 3.51
CA GLY A 83 -4.15 2.88 2.82
C GLY A 83 -2.82 3.61 3.01
N LEU A 84 -1.70 2.93 2.77
CA LEU A 84 -0.36 3.53 2.90
C LEU A 84 -0.01 4.43 1.70
N GLY A 85 0.17 3.81 0.54
CA GLY A 85 0.47 4.52 -0.70
C GLY A 85 0.00 3.76 -1.93
N GLY A 86 -0.04 4.43 -3.08
CA GLY A 86 -0.44 3.85 -4.36
C GLY A 86 0.15 4.58 -5.55
N SER A 87 -0.11 4.08 -6.75
CA SER A 87 0.37 4.69 -7.99
C SER A 87 -0.66 4.57 -9.12
N VAL A 88 -0.74 5.60 -9.96
CA VAL A 88 -1.56 5.60 -11.17
C VAL A 88 -0.63 5.81 -12.38
N PHE A 89 -0.67 4.89 -13.34
CA PHE A 89 0.11 4.99 -14.58
C PHE A 89 -0.81 5.30 -15.75
N THR A 90 -0.56 6.43 -16.43
CA THR A 90 -1.38 6.95 -17.53
C THR A 90 -0.61 8.00 -18.34
N GLN A 91 -0.86 8.07 -19.65
CA GLN A 91 -0.34 9.15 -20.49
C GLN A 91 -1.04 10.50 -20.23
N ASP A 92 -2.30 10.47 -19.80
CA ASP A 92 -3.04 11.66 -19.38
C ASP A 92 -2.85 11.89 -17.88
N THR A 93 -1.88 12.75 -17.53
CA THR A 93 -1.54 13.05 -16.13
C THR A 93 -2.65 13.80 -15.40
N LYS A 94 -3.47 14.59 -16.09
CA LYS A 94 -4.61 15.28 -15.46
C LYS A 94 -5.66 14.27 -15.03
N ARG A 95 -6.00 13.32 -15.91
CA ARG A 95 -6.84 12.17 -15.57
C ARG A 95 -6.24 11.37 -14.41
N GLY A 96 -4.93 11.11 -14.45
CA GLY A 96 -4.23 10.41 -13.36
C GLY A 96 -4.41 11.08 -12.00
N VAL A 97 -4.33 12.42 -11.96
CA VAL A 97 -4.58 13.20 -10.73
C VAL A 97 -6.04 13.08 -10.27
N GLU A 98 -7.02 13.12 -11.16
CA GLU A 98 -8.44 12.94 -10.78
C GLU A 98 -8.74 11.53 -10.26
N VAL A 99 -8.09 10.50 -10.80
CA VAL A 99 -8.14 9.14 -10.24
C VAL A 99 -7.49 9.09 -8.86
N ALA A 100 -6.29 9.67 -8.71
CA ALA A 100 -5.55 9.67 -7.46
C ALA A 100 -6.33 10.31 -6.30
N LYS A 101 -7.07 11.39 -6.56
CA LYS A 101 -7.94 12.05 -5.55
C LYS A 101 -9.02 11.12 -4.98
N GLN A 102 -9.40 10.08 -5.72
CA GLN A 102 -10.47 9.15 -5.34
C GLN A 102 -9.93 7.87 -4.66
N ILE A 103 -8.60 7.67 -4.64
CA ILE A 103 -7.97 6.55 -3.94
C ILE A 103 -7.71 6.95 -2.48
N TYR A 104 -8.36 6.25 -1.55
CA TYR A 104 -8.28 6.54 -0.12
C TYR A 104 -7.02 5.93 0.50
N THR A 105 -5.92 6.65 0.34
CA THR A 105 -4.58 6.31 0.82
C THR A 105 -3.84 7.57 1.26
N GLY A 106 -2.73 7.42 1.98
CA GLY A 106 -1.94 8.56 2.45
C GLY A 106 -1.11 9.24 1.37
N MET A 107 -0.72 8.51 0.32
CA MET A 107 0.16 8.97 -0.75
C MET A 107 -0.20 8.35 -2.10
N VAL A 108 -0.17 9.12 -3.19
CA VAL A 108 -0.30 8.58 -4.55
C VAL A 108 0.74 9.21 -5.48
N TYR A 109 1.39 8.39 -6.29
CA TYR A 109 2.31 8.82 -7.34
C TYR A 109 1.67 8.65 -8.72
N ILE A 110 1.91 9.61 -9.62
CA ILE A 110 1.52 9.50 -11.03
C ILE A 110 2.75 9.11 -11.84
N ASN A 111 2.66 8.03 -12.63
CA ASN A 111 3.73 7.53 -13.51
C ASN A 111 5.05 7.19 -12.78
N HIS A 112 4.97 6.84 -11.51
CA HIS A 112 6.12 6.41 -10.72
C HIS A 112 5.63 5.45 -9.64
N PRO A 113 6.38 4.39 -9.29
CA PRO A 113 6.06 3.58 -8.12
C PRO A 113 6.07 4.43 -6.85
N THR A 114 5.27 4.08 -5.85
CA THR A 114 5.34 4.74 -4.54
C THR A 114 6.77 4.73 -4.02
N TRP A 115 7.25 5.88 -3.54
CA TRP A 115 8.62 6.04 -3.08
C TRP A 115 8.68 6.90 -1.82
N THR A 116 9.87 7.02 -1.23
CA THR A 116 10.14 7.87 -0.07
C THR A 116 11.23 8.88 -0.39
N ARG A 117 11.07 10.12 0.08
CA ARG A 117 12.10 11.16 0.00
C ARG A 117 12.06 12.04 1.25
N PRO A 118 13.20 12.57 1.73
CA PRO A 118 13.24 13.38 2.95
C PRO A 118 12.36 14.64 2.91
N ASP A 119 12.12 15.19 1.71
CA ASP A 119 11.33 16.39 1.45
C ASP A 119 9.83 16.13 1.23
N LEU A 120 9.40 14.87 1.25
CA LEU A 120 7.99 14.49 1.07
C LEU A 120 7.46 13.81 2.34
N PRO A 121 6.29 14.20 2.86
CA PRO A 121 5.66 13.48 3.95
C PRO A 121 5.35 12.03 3.58
N PHE A 122 5.61 11.11 4.51
CA PHE A 122 5.32 9.68 4.35
C PHE A 122 4.36 9.20 5.43
N GLY A 123 3.37 8.39 5.06
CA GLY A 123 2.46 7.79 6.04
C GLY A 123 1.09 7.51 5.46
N GLY A 124 0.36 6.60 6.10
CA GLY A 124 -0.91 6.07 5.61
C GLY A 124 -2.15 6.61 6.31
N VAL A 125 -3.26 5.97 5.99
CA VAL A 125 -4.57 6.07 6.65
C VAL A 125 -5.13 4.65 6.87
N LYS A 126 -6.35 4.52 7.42
CA LYS A 126 -6.98 3.23 7.74
C LYS A 126 -6.08 2.38 8.67
N ARG A 127 -5.91 1.08 8.37
CA ARG A 127 -5.03 0.19 9.14
C ARG A 127 -3.54 0.37 8.82
N SER A 128 -3.18 1.27 7.90
CA SER A 128 -1.78 1.62 7.63
C SER A 128 -1.22 2.69 8.57
N GLY A 129 -2.01 3.14 9.56
CA GLY A 129 -1.57 4.06 10.60
C GLY A 129 -2.21 5.44 10.51
N TYR A 130 -1.69 6.36 11.33
CA TYR A 130 -2.05 7.78 11.41
C TYR A 130 -0.78 8.61 11.66
N GLY A 131 -0.87 9.93 11.50
CA GLY A 131 0.31 10.81 11.54
C GLY A 131 1.13 10.76 10.25
N ARG A 132 2.24 11.48 10.21
CA ARG A 132 3.17 11.47 9.07
C ARG A 132 4.62 11.48 9.58
N GLU A 133 5.49 10.80 8.85
CA GLU A 133 6.94 10.86 9.01
C GLU A 133 7.54 11.73 7.89
N LEU A 134 8.82 12.10 8.04
CA LEU A 134 9.60 12.91 7.09
C LEU A 134 9.07 14.35 6.90
N ALA A 135 9.87 15.17 6.21
CA ALA A 135 9.56 16.56 5.92
C ALA A 135 9.12 17.36 7.16
N MET A 136 8.33 18.42 6.95
CA MET A 136 7.82 19.27 8.02
C MET A 136 6.81 18.52 8.91
N LEU A 137 5.96 17.68 8.33
CA LEU A 137 4.94 16.98 9.11
C LEU A 137 5.55 15.99 10.11
N GLY A 138 6.64 15.31 9.74
CA GLY A 138 7.33 14.36 10.61
C GLY A 138 8.05 15.01 11.78
N ILE A 139 8.71 16.16 11.58
CA ILE A 139 9.37 16.84 12.71
C ILE A 139 8.34 17.42 13.70
N GLU A 140 7.13 17.76 13.23
CA GLU A 140 6.04 18.21 14.10
C GLU A 140 5.54 17.12 15.08
N GLU A 141 5.79 15.84 14.82
CA GLU A 141 5.47 14.75 15.77
C GLU A 141 6.39 14.77 17.01
N PHE A 142 7.49 15.53 16.98
CA PHE A 142 8.47 15.63 18.06
C PHE A 142 8.47 16.98 18.78
N VAL A 143 7.48 17.85 18.54
CA VAL A 143 7.40 19.18 19.16
C VAL A 143 6.14 19.35 20.02
N ASN A 144 6.24 20.19 21.05
CA ASN A 144 5.10 20.59 21.86
C ASN A 144 4.53 21.93 21.37
N LYS A 145 3.31 21.92 20.83
CA LYS A 145 2.61 23.13 20.38
C LYS A 145 1.94 23.82 21.58
N LYS A 146 2.27 25.09 21.84
CA LYS A 146 1.68 25.90 22.93
C LYS A 146 0.89 27.08 22.34
N LEU A 147 -0.39 27.16 22.66
CA LEU A 147 -1.20 28.35 22.42
C LEU A 147 -0.93 29.37 23.53
N ILE A 148 -0.61 30.60 23.13
CA ILE A 148 -0.61 31.77 24.01
C ILE A 148 -1.58 32.76 23.38
N ASN A 149 -2.73 32.97 24.03
CA ASN A 149 -3.73 33.94 23.60
C ASN A 149 -3.79 35.07 24.62
N VAL A 150 -3.68 36.31 24.14
CA VAL A 150 -3.83 37.50 24.97
C VAL A 150 -5.18 38.10 24.64
N VAL A 151 -6.09 38.06 25.61
CA VAL A 151 -7.43 38.66 25.49
C VAL A 151 -7.58 39.82 26.47
N PRO A 152 -8.38 40.84 26.14
CA PRO A 152 -8.80 41.85 27.11
C PRO A 152 -9.40 41.21 28.37
N ILE A 153 -9.22 41.85 29.52
CA ILE A 153 -9.74 41.35 30.80
C ILE A 153 -11.28 41.28 30.82
N ASP A 154 -11.91 42.08 29.97
CA ASP A 154 -13.35 42.20 29.76
C ASP A 154 -13.83 41.49 28.49
N ALA A 155 -12.99 40.66 27.86
CA ALA A 155 -13.39 39.88 26.71
C ALA A 155 -14.52 38.89 27.08
N PRO A 156 -15.57 38.76 26.25
CA PRO A 156 -16.59 37.75 26.46
C PRO A 156 -15.98 36.35 26.31
N ALA A 157 -16.54 35.40 27.06
CA ALA A 157 -16.25 33.98 26.92
C ALA A 157 -16.79 33.41 25.60
#